data_AF-A0A9D5C399-F1
#
_entry.id   AF-A0A9D5C399-F1
#
_cell.length_a   1.000
_cell.length_b   1.000
_cell.length_c   1.000
_cell.angle_alpha   90.00
_cell.angle_beta   90.00
_cell.angle_gamma   90.00
#
_symmetry.space_group_name_H-M   'P 1'
#
loop_
_entity.id
_entity.type
_entity.pdbx_description
1 polymer ?
#
loop_
_entity_poly.entity_id
_entity_poly.type
_entity_poly.pdbx_seq_one_letter_code
_entity_poly.pdbx_strand_id
1 'polypeptide(L)'
;MEERQEHKVLMALEALKKASKDVEINPNSGADDGGGDSPSMKALLELETGSEDLFSGDPKLSALSHLLSHLKALASSLRSQSSSNSSGGGGRRGRGFLRLLLRRRFDGSSEISRVAGSIGSEIQSWLDREYADHLIAALRSQSSDDDEKIELLSALETRVSCGFDQGLQDVLLKADVYGAVEAALADKAVAKPVREHAAAAVLALVRFNKAVFVGPVLMGPAVGSIVSIASAATLRVLRGLITHIRSPLVDVLHSDGKIPKLIALLSSGDLDIRAAAIECCLEIGYFGRKEAIEAMMGEGLVKILMELQRSGEFPSSVARFAIQLEVGEGLRQREKRAMKLEVVRRVKEAAITGGEAGTVLTEVLWGSTP
;
A
#
# COMPACT_ATOMS: atom_id res chain seq x y z
N MET A 1 -25.07 13.47 18.47
CA MET A 1 -24.95 12.67 19.72
C MET A 1 -24.32 11.31 19.40
N GLU A 2 -24.59 10.75 18.21
CA GLU A 2 -23.92 9.57 17.62
C GLU A 2 -22.40 9.72 17.40
N GLU A 3 -21.91 10.78 16.75
CA GLU A 3 -20.46 11.00 16.53
C GLU A 3 -19.61 10.95 17.82
N ARG A 4 -20.18 11.44 18.93
CA ARG A 4 -19.49 11.49 20.23
C ARG A 4 -19.47 10.11 20.92
N GLN A 5 -20.33 9.19 20.48
CA GLN A 5 -20.37 7.80 20.95
C GLN A 5 -19.44 6.93 20.09
N GLU A 6 -19.44 7.11 18.77
CA GLU A 6 -18.52 6.44 17.83
C GLU A 6 -17.05 6.75 18.16
N HIS A 7 -16.71 8.01 18.45
CA HIS A 7 -15.35 8.38 18.83
C HIS A 7 -14.88 7.73 20.14
N LYS A 8 -15.80 7.53 21.10
CA LYS A 8 -15.49 6.80 22.36
C LYS A 8 -15.29 5.31 22.11
N VAL A 9 -16.07 4.73 21.20
CA VAL A 9 -15.94 3.32 20.80
C VAL A 9 -14.60 3.10 20.08
N LEU A 10 -14.20 3.99 19.18
CA LEU A 10 -12.89 3.94 18.51
C LEU A 10 -11.72 3.97 19.51
N MET A 11 -11.73 4.93 20.44
CA MET A 11 -10.69 5.03 21.48
C MET A 11 -10.63 3.80 22.38
N ALA A 12 -11.78 3.22 22.72
CA ALA A 12 -11.86 1.99 23.48
C ALA A 12 -11.29 0.80 22.69
N LEU A 13 -11.63 0.67 21.40
CA LEU A 13 -11.15 -0.40 20.54
C LEU A 13 -9.65 -0.32 20.26
N GLU A 14 -9.08 0.87 20.07
CA GLU A 14 -7.63 1.04 19.93
C GLU A 14 -6.87 0.66 21.21
N ALA A 15 -7.38 1.06 22.37
CA ALA A 15 -6.83 0.67 23.66
C ALA A 15 -6.90 -0.85 23.86
N LEU A 16 -8.02 -1.48 23.49
CA LEU A 16 -8.19 -2.93 23.52
C LEU A 16 -7.23 -3.65 22.59
N LYS A 17 -7.05 -3.16 21.35
CA LYS A 17 -6.10 -3.74 20.39
C LYS A 17 -4.67 -3.73 20.96
N LYS A 18 -4.27 -2.62 21.59
CA LYS A 18 -2.98 -2.50 22.25
C LYS A 18 -2.84 -3.47 23.43
N ALA A 19 -3.84 -3.52 24.31
CA ALA A 19 -3.86 -4.44 25.44
C ALA A 19 -3.83 -5.92 24.99
N SER A 20 -4.54 -6.25 23.91
CA SER A 20 -4.57 -7.59 23.33
C SER A 20 -3.21 -8.01 22.80
N LYS A 21 -2.51 -7.10 22.10
CA LYS A 21 -1.17 -7.35 21.60
C LYS A 21 -0.15 -7.55 22.73
N ASP A 22 -0.28 -6.80 23.82
CA ASP A 22 0.58 -6.97 25.00
C ASP A 22 0.36 -8.33 25.67
N VAL A 23 -0.90 -8.80 25.75
CA VAL A 23 -1.25 -10.13 26.28
C VAL A 23 -0.82 -11.26 25.34
N GLU A 24 -0.88 -11.05 24.02
CA GLU A 24 -0.40 -12.00 23.02
C GLU A 24 1.11 -12.25 23.15
N ILE A 25 1.90 -11.17 23.28
CA ILE A 25 3.37 -11.22 23.36
C ILE A 25 3.81 -11.72 24.74
N ASN A 26 3.15 -11.27 25.82
CA ASN A 26 3.53 -11.55 27.19
C ASN A 26 2.35 -12.00 28.04
N PRO A 27 1.81 -13.22 27.82
CA PRO A 27 0.63 -13.71 28.53
C PRO A 27 0.82 -13.86 30.05
N ASN A 28 2.06 -13.88 30.57
CA ASN A 28 2.39 -14.11 31.98
C ASN A 28 3.20 -12.98 32.65
N SER A 29 3.29 -11.77 32.07
CA SER A 29 4.16 -10.68 32.58
C SER A 29 3.81 -10.12 33.96
N GLY A 30 2.69 -10.54 34.58
CA GLY A 30 2.32 -10.17 35.96
C GLY A 30 2.81 -11.14 37.05
N ALA A 31 3.51 -12.23 36.68
CA ALA A 31 3.86 -13.29 37.62
C ALA A 31 5.03 -12.97 38.57
N ASP A 32 5.84 -11.93 38.29
CA ASP A 32 7.05 -11.62 39.07
C ASP A 32 6.81 -10.74 40.30
N ASP A 33 5.63 -10.11 40.44
CA ASP A 33 5.28 -9.31 41.62
C ASP A 33 3.83 -9.59 42.05
N GLY A 34 3.64 -10.61 42.88
CA GLY A 34 2.37 -10.84 43.58
C GLY A 34 1.22 -11.44 42.75
N GLY A 35 1.47 -12.46 41.92
CA GLY A 35 0.45 -13.44 41.49
C GLY A 35 -0.81 -12.91 40.78
N GLY A 36 -0.81 -11.66 40.32
CA GLY A 36 -1.95 -11.01 39.68
C GLY A 36 -1.85 -11.01 38.16
N ASP A 37 -3.01 -10.91 37.50
CA ASP A 37 -3.10 -10.64 36.06
C ASP A 37 -2.29 -9.39 35.68
N SER A 38 -1.65 -9.40 34.51
CA SER A 38 -1.00 -8.22 33.96
C SER A 38 -2.00 -7.06 33.80
N PRO A 39 -1.56 -5.79 33.88
CA PRO A 39 -2.45 -4.64 33.71
C PRO A 39 -3.22 -4.67 32.39
N SER A 40 -2.60 -5.19 31.31
CA SER A 40 -3.25 -5.38 30.01
C SER A 40 -4.33 -6.48 30.05
N MET A 41 -4.13 -7.57 30.80
CA MET A 41 -5.14 -8.61 31.00
C MET A 41 -6.32 -8.09 31.84
N LYS A 42 -6.06 -7.29 32.89
CA LYS A 42 -7.12 -6.65 33.67
C LYS A 42 -7.94 -5.68 32.82
N ALA A 43 -7.29 -4.86 31.99
CA ALA A 43 -7.97 -3.95 31.09
C ALA A 43 -8.91 -4.66 30.10
N LEU A 44 -8.51 -5.83 29.56
CA LEU A 44 -9.38 -6.63 28.69
C LEU A 44 -10.60 -7.21 29.45
N LEU A 45 -10.42 -7.61 30.71
CA LEU A 45 -11.48 -8.23 31.53
C LEU A 45 -12.46 -7.23 32.14
N GLU A 46 -11.98 -6.04 32.54
CA GLU A 46 -12.82 -4.96 33.10
C GLU A 46 -13.74 -4.34 32.04
N LEU A 47 -13.30 -4.36 30.77
CA LEU A 47 -14.05 -3.74 29.68
C LEU A 47 -15.21 -4.61 29.21
N GLU A 48 -15.09 -5.95 29.19
CA GLU A 48 -16.23 -6.87 28.96
C GLU A 48 -17.38 -6.55 29.93
N THR A 49 -17.08 -6.38 31.23
CA THR A 49 -18.10 -6.07 32.25
C THR A 49 -18.75 -4.69 32.11
N GLY A 50 -18.13 -3.76 31.38
CA GLY A 50 -18.65 -2.41 31.15
C GLY A 50 -19.21 -2.18 29.74
N SER A 51 -19.13 -3.16 28.84
CA SER A 51 -19.41 -2.98 27.41
C SER A 51 -20.45 -3.93 26.81
N GLU A 52 -21.07 -4.79 27.63
CA GLU A 52 -22.21 -5.61 27.17
C GLU A 52 -23.34 -4.75 26.57
N ASP A 53 -23.53 -3.52 27.06
CA ASP A 53 -24.50 -2.56 26.50
C ASP A 53 -24.01 -1.86 25.22
N LEU A 54 -22.69 -1.81 24.98
CA LEU A 54 -22.08 -1.14 23.81
C LEU A 54 -21.90 -2.08 22.62
N PHE A 55 -21.66 -3.37 22.88
CA PHE A 55 -21.39 -4.39 21.86
C PHE A 55 -22.61 -5.24 21.47
N SER A 56 -23.69 -5.20 22.24
CA SER A 56 -24.92 -5.97 21.95
C SER A 56 -25.77 -5.40 20.81
N GLY A 57 -25.55 -4.12 20.44
CA GLY A 57 -26.30 -3.45 19.38
C GLY A 57 -25.77 -3.66 17.96
N ASP A 58 -24.47 -3.93 17.78
CA ASP A 58 -23.85 -4.11 16.45
C ASP A 58 -23.59 -5.61 16.19
N PRO A 59 -24.25 -6.24 15.19
CA PRO A 59 -23.99 -7.63 14.81
C PRO A 59 -22.54 -7.88 14.37
N LYS A 60 -21.77 -6.84 14.04
CA LYS A 60 -20.33 -6.94 13.71
C LYS A 60 -19.44 -7.11 14.97
N LEU A 61 -19.95 -6.86 16.18
CA LEU A 61 -19.20 -6.91 17.45
C LEU A 61 -19.53 -8.14 18.32
N SER A 62 -20.49 -8.98 17.91
CA SER A 62 -20.86 -10.20 18.64
C SER A 62 -19.74 -11.26 18.66
N ALA A 63 -18.87 -11.27 17.66
CA ALA A 63 -17.70 -12.14 17.65
C ALA A 63 -16.68 -11.71 18.72
N LEU A 64 -16.51 -10.39 18.90
CA LEU A 64 -15.60 -9.82 19.89
C LEU A 64 -16.07 -10.13 21.32
N SER A 65 -17.38 -10.02 21.60
CA SER A 65 -17.93 -10.36 22.92
C SER A 65 -17.77 -11.84 23.26
N HIS A 66 -17.92 -12.74 22.28
CA HIS A 66 -17.65 -14.16 22.47
C HIS A 66 -16.15 -14.43 22.75
N LEU A 67 -15.24 -13.71 22.09
CA LEU A 67 -13.80 -13.87 22.33
C LEU A 67 -13.38 -13.33 23.72
N LEU A 68 -13.96 -12.21 24.16
CA LEU A 68 -13.70 -11.65 25.50
C LEU A 68 -14.22 -12.57 26.61
N SER A 69 -15.42 -13.12 26.47
CA SER A 69 -15.97 -14.10 27.43
C SER A 69 -15.16 -15.40 27.45
N HIS A 70 -14.66 -15.86 26.30
CA HIS A 70 -13.75 -17.00 26.23
C HIS A 70 -12.41 -16.70 26.94
N LEU A 71 -11.81 -15.52 26.73
CA LEU A 71 -10.60 -15.09 27.44
C LEU A 71 -10.80 -15.10 28.96
N LYS A 72 -11.95 -14.60 29.43
CA LYS A 72 -12.33 -14.61 30.86
C LYS A 72 -12.51 -16.01 31.42
N ALA A 73 -13.14 -16.92 30.67
CA ALA A 73 -13.26 -18.32 31.05
C ALA A 73 -11.88 -19.00 31.19
N LEU A 74 -10.95 -18.72 30.28
CA LEU A 74 -9.58 -19.24 30.35
C LEU A 74 -8.80 -18.64 31.54
N ALA A 75 -8.88 -17.32 31.74
CA ALA A 75 -8.20 -16.63 32.85
C ALA A 75 -8.74 -17.07 34.22
N SER A 76 -10.05 -17.27 34.36
CA SER A 76 -10.66 -17.78 35.60
C SER A 76 -10.31 -19.26 35.86
N SER A 77 -10.25 -20.09 34.81
CA SER A 77 -9.80 -21.48 34.92
C SER A 77 -8.34 -21.56 35.40
N LEU A 78 -7.45 -20.73 34.87
CA LEU A 78 -6.05 -20.67 35.29
C LEU A 78 -5.90 -20.18 36.74
N ARG A 79 -6.71 -19.20 37.17
CA ARG A 79 -6.75 -18.73 38.57
C ARG A 79 -7.21 -19.81 39.55
N SER A 80 -8.26 -20.56 39.20
CA SER A 80 -8.79 -21.63 40.07
C SER A 80 -7.77 -22.76 40.28
N GLN A 81 -6.92 -23.03 39.28
CA GLN A 81 -5.88 -24.07 39.33
C GLN A 81 -4.62 -23.63 40.10
N SER A 82 -4.33 -22.33 40.18
CA SER A 82 -3.25 -21.81 41.03
C SER A 82 -3.67 -21.71 42.50
N SER A 83 -4.95 -21.43 42.79
CA SER A 83 -5.48 -21.38 44.17
C SER A 83 -5.73 -22.74 44.82
N SER A 84 -5.99 -23.81 44.06
CA SER A 84 -6.22 -25.15 44.62
C SER A 84 -4.94 -25.85 45.11
N ASN A 85 -3.76 -25.28 44.84
CA ASN A 85 -2.46 -25.85 45.22
C ASN A 85 -1.85 -25.22 46.48
N SER A 86 -2.49 -24.21 47.08
CA SER A 86 -2.01 -23.54 48.30
C SER A 86 -2.56 -24.15 49.61
N SER A 87 -3.40 -25.20 49.53
CA SER A 87 -3.96 -25.89 50.71
C SER A 87 -3.84 -27.41 50.59
N GLY A 88 -2.68 -27.96 51.00
CA GLY A 88 -2.51 -29.40 51.13
C GLY A 88 -1.05 -29.83 51.24
N GLY A 89 -0.54 -29.91 52.47
CA GLY A 89 0.79 -30.43 52.75
C GLY A 89 0.89 -31.94 52.49
N GLY A 90 2.10 -32.38 52.11
CA GLY A 90 2.58 -33.75 52.34
C GLY A 90 2.87 -34.61 51.11
N GLY A 91 4.16 -34.88 50.87
CA GLY A 91 4.61 -36.21 50.45
C GLY A 91 4.84 -36.49 48.95
N ARG A 92 6.12 -36.44 48.55
CA ARG A 92 6.79 -37.35 47.58
C ARG A 92 5.98 -37.82 46.35
N ARG A 93 6.10 -37.10 45.22
CA ARG A 93 6.08 -37.64 43.83
C ARG A 93 6.56 -36.59 42.80
N GLY A 94 7.77 -36.07 43.03
CA GLY A 94 8.38 -35.02 42.21
C GLY A 94 9.08 -35.57 40.95
N ARG A 95 8.43 -35.44 39.79
CA ARG A 95 9.03 -35.21 38.44
C ARG A 95 8.00 -35.38 37.31
N GLY A 96 6.99 -36.23 37.48
CA GLY A 96 5.91 -36.42 36.49
C GLY A 96 4.83 -35.32 36.55
N PHE A 97 4.45 -34.89 37.75
CA PHE A 97 3.39 -33.91 37.97
C PHE A 97 3.81 -32.49 37.52
N LEU A 98 5.07 -32.12 37.77
CA LEU A 98 5.66 -30.86 37.30
C LEU A 98 5.72 -30.80 35.76
N ARG A 99 5.97 -31.93 35.07
CA ARG A 99 5.94 -31.97 33.60
C ARG A 99 4.52 -31.83 33.03
N LEU A 100 3.51 -32.40 33.69
CA LEU A 100 2.10 -32.21 33.31
C LEU A 100 1.60 -30.78 33.57
N LEU A 101 2.03 -30.18 34.69
CA LEU A 101 1.70 -28.80 35.06
C LEU A 101 2.37 -27.78 34.15
N LEU A 102 3.65 -27.99 33.81
CA LEU A 102 4.34 -27.17 32.83
C LEU A 102 3.64 -27.30 31.48
N ARG A 103 3.37 -28.52 30.98
CA ARG A 103 2.60 -28.69 29.73
C ARG A 103 1.26 -27.95 29.75
N ARG A 104 0.44 -28.09 30.79
CA ARG A 104 -0.87 -27.41 30.87
C ARG A 104 -0.77 -25.88 31.05
N ARG A 105 0.24 -25.36 31.73
CA ARG A 105 0.47 -23.91 31.81
C ARG A 105 1.00 -23.34 30.51
N PHE A 106 1.87 -24.07 29.81
CA PHE A 106 2.29 -23.71 28.45
C PHE A 106 1.11 -23.76 27.47
N ASP A 107 0.25 -24.78 27.57
CA ASP A 107 -0.97 -24.91 26.77
C ASP A 107 -1.94 -23.75 27.03
N GLY A 108 -2.29 -23.49 28.30
CA GLY A 108 -3.21 -22.39 28.65
C GLY A 108 -2.67 -20.98 28.36
N SER A 109 -1.37 -20.77 28.51
CA SER A 109 -0.71 -19.51 28.13
C SER A 109 -0.69 -19.32 26.60
N SER A 110 -0.54 -20.41 25.84
CA SER A 110 -0.61 -20.36 24.38
C SER A 110 -2.05 -20.17 23.88
N GLU A 111 -3.05 -20.70 24.59
CA GLU A 111 -4.46 -20.48 24.29
C GLU A 111 -4.88 -19.04 24.59
N ILE A 112 -4.42 -18.46 25.71
CA ILE A 112 -4.60 -17.02 26.00
C ILE A 112 -3.98 -16.18 24.90
N SER A 113 -2.73 -16.46 24.51
CA SER A 113 -2.04 -15.72 23.45
C SER A 113 -2.80 -15.82 22.13
N ARG A 114 -3.32 -17.01 21.78
CA ARG A 114 -4.14 -17.23 20.58
C ARG A 114 -5.48 -16.47 20.63
N VAL A 115 -6.18 -16.49 21.77
CA VAL A 115 -7.45 -15.76 21.94
C VAL A 115 -7.20 -14.26 21.90
N ALA A 116 -6.15 -13.76 22.53
CA ALA A 116 -5.74 -12.35 22.45
C ALA A 116 -5.35 -11.94 21.01
N GLY A 117 -4.63 -12.78 20.26
CA GLY A 117 -4.40 -12.54 18.83
C GLY A 117 -5.71 -12.48 18.03
N SER A 118 -6.67 -13.36 18.34
CA SER A 118 -7.99 -13.38 17.69
C SER A 118 -8.80 -12.12 18.00
N ILE A 119 -8.79 -11.67 19.26
CA ILE A 119 -9.41 -10.40 19.69
C ILE A 119 -8.80 -9.23 18.92
N GLY A 120 -7.47 -9.17 18.84
CA GLY A 120 -6.77 -8.13 18.09
C GLY A 120 -7.15 -8.11 16.61
N SER A 121 -7.29 -9.28 15.98
CA SER A 121 -7.69 -9.39 14.58
C SER A 121 -9.16 -8.99 14.34
N GLU A 122 -10.07 -9.33 15.25
CA GLU A 122 -11.49 -8.95 15.13
C GLU A 122 -11.65 -7.43 15.28
N ILE A 123 -10.97 -6.83 16.27
CA ILE A 123 -10.94 -5.38 16.44
C ILE A 123 -10.40 -4.70 15.18
N GLN A 124 -9.29 -5.21 14.61
CA GLN A 124 -8.75 -4.64 13.38
C GLN A 124 -9.74 -4.75 12.22
N SER A 125 -10.42 -5.88 12.07
CA SER A 125 -11.41 -6.05 11.01
C SER A 125 -12.60 -5.09 11.17
N TRP A 126 -13.03 -4.82 12.39
CA TRP A 126 -14.05 -3.80 12.66
C TRP A 126 -13.55 -2.40 12.31
N LEU A 127 -12.35 -2.03 12.77
CA LEU A 127 -11.73 -0.74 12.46
C LEU A 127 -11.56 -0.54 10.94
N ASP A 128 -11.14 -1.59 10.21
CA ASP A 128 -10.98 -1.54 8.75
C ASP A 128 -12.34 -1.30 8.04
N ARG A 129 -13.44 -1.86 8.56
CA ARG A 129 -14.80 -1.64 8.01
C ARG A 129 -15.27 -0.22 8.25
N GLU A 130 -15.17 0.25 9.48
CA GLU A 130 -15.59 1.60 9.86
C GLU A 130 -14.80 2.66 9.09
N TYR A 131 -13.49 2.46 9.01
CA TYR A 131 -12.61 3.32 8.24
C TYR A 131 -12.95 3.33 6.75
N ALA A 132 -13.27 2.18 6.15
CA ALA A 132 -13.68 2.11 4.75
C ALA A 132 -15.00 2.88 4.51
N ASP A 133 -15.97 2.72 5.40
CA ASP A 133 -17.27 3.41 5.33
C ASP A 133 -17.09 4.94 5.46
N HIS A 134 -16.26 5.39 6.42
CA HIS A 134 -15.92 6.82 6.61
C HIS A 134 -15.18 7.39 5.40
N LEU A 135 -14.18 6.69 4.86
CA LEU A 135 -13.46 7.11 3.66
C LEU A 135 -14.42 7.30 2.47
N ILE A 136 -15.32 6.35 2.23
CA ILE A 136 -16.28 6.44 1.13
C ILE A 136 -17.23 7.61 1.32
N ALA A 137 -17.74 7.82 2.55
CA ALA A 137 -18.61 8.93 2.87
C ALA A 137 -17.90 10.28 2.63
N ALA A 138 -16.67 10.43 3.12
CA ALA A 138 -15.85 11.62 2.94
C ALA A 138 -15.62 11.91 1.45
N LEU A 139 -15.16 10.92 0.67
CA LEU A 139 -14.87 11.08 -0.76
C LEU A 139 -16.10 11.40 -1.61
N ARG A 140 -17.29 10.89 -1.24
CA ARG A 140 -18.54 11.18 -1.96
C ARG A 140 -19.15 12.51 -1.55
N SER A 141 -18.82 13.02 -0.37
CA SER A 141 -19.37 14.27 0.11
C SER A 141 -18.67 15.48 -0.52
N GLN A 142 -19.48 16.42 -1.03
CA GLN A 142 -18.97 17.68 -1.58
C GLN A 142 -18.58 18.69 -0.48
N SER A 143 -19.01 18.45 0.75
CA SER A 143 -18.83 19.37 1.89
C SER A 143 -17.72 18.95 2.86
N SER A 144 -17.18 17.72 2.76
CA SER A 144 -16.05 17.29 3.59
C SER A 144 -14.80 18.07 3.20
N ASP A 145 -14.04 18.41 4.24
CA ASP A 145 -12.79 19.15 4.15
C ASP A 145 -11.77 18.39 3.29
N ASP A 146 -11.03 19.12 2.46
CA ASP A 146 -10.04 18.50 1.58
C ASP A 146 -8.89 17.90 2.41
N ASP A 147 -8.56 18.49 3.56
CA ASP A 147 -7.55 17.97 4.48
C ASP A 147 -7.98 16.65 5.12
N GLU A 148 -9.25 16.50 5.51
CA GLU A 148 -9.82 15.24 6.01
C GLU A 148 -9.71 14.14 4.95
N LYS A 149 -10.06 14.43 3.70
CA LYS A 149 -9.94 13.47 2.59
C LYS A 149 -8.50 13.04 2.36
N ILE A 150 -7.55 13.97 2.44
CA ILE A 150 -6.12 13.69 2.30
C ILE A 150 -5.62 12.81 3.44
N GLU A 151 -6.00 13.11 4.68
CA GLU A 151 -5.63 12.31 5.85
C GLU A 151 -6.16 10.88 5.73
N LEU A 152 -7.44 10.74 5.36
CA LEU A 152 -8.04 9.44 5.12
C LEU A 152 -7.30 8.71 4.00
N LEU A 153 -7.11 9.28 2.81
CA LEU A 153 -6.38 8.61 1.72
C LEU A 153 -4.95 8.18 2.13
N SER A 154 -4.25 9.01 2.89
CA SER A 154 -2.90 8.70 3.42
C SER A 154 -2.92 7.57 4.45
N ALA A 155 -3.98 7.47 5.25
CA ALA A 155 -4.19 6.37 6.18
C ALA A 155 -4.45 5.05 5.42
N LEU A 156 -5.20 5.08 4.31
CA LEU A 156 -5.43 3.91 3.46
C LEU A 156 -4.10 3.40 2.90
N GLU A 157 -3.30 4.29 2.31
CA GLU A 157 -1.97 3.97 1.78
C GLU A 157 -1.09 3.31 2.82
N THR A 158 -1.06 3.88 4.03
CA THR A 158 -0.30 3.33 5.15
C THR A 158 -0.81 1.94 5.53
N ARG A 159 -2.13 1.77 5.65
CA ARG A 159 -2.77 0.51 6.07
C ARG A 159 -2.54 -0.62 5.07
N VAL A 160 -2.62 -0.36 3.77
CA VAL A 160 -2.38 -1.37 2.72
C VAL A 160 -0.89 -1.65 2.51
N SER A 161 -0.01 -0.73 2.93
CA SER A 161 1.45 -0.92 2.87
C SER A 161 1.99 -1.80 4.00
N CYS A 162 1.21 -2.10 5.04
CA CYS A 162 1.61 -3.00 6.14
C CYS A 162 1.73 -4.48 5.74
N GLY A 163 1.46 -4.83 4.48
CA GLY A 163 1.51 -6.19 3.98
C GLY A 163 0.12 -6.73 3.61
N PHE A 164 0.10 -7.89 2.96
CA PHE A 164 -1.14 -8.50 2.49
C PHE A 164 -1.99 -9.03 3.65
N ASP A 165 -3.27 -8.65 3.65
CA ASP A 165 -4.27 -9.04 4.65
C ASP A 165 -5.56 -9.41 3.93
N GLN A 166 -5.96 -10.69 4.03
CA GLN A 166 -7.15 -11.19 3.36
C GLN A 166 -8.44 -10.54 3.90
N GLY A 167 -8.51 -10.27 5.20
CA GLY A 167 -9.66 -9.64 5.83
C GLY A 167 -9.83 -8.20 5.37
N LEU A 168 -8.73 -7.44 5.32
CA LEU A 168 -8.74 -6.09 4.75
C LEU A 168 -9.17 -6.10 3.28
N GLN A 169 -8.65 -7.02 2.46
CA GLN A 169 -9.06 -7.12 1.06
C GLN A 169 -10.57 -7.34 0.93
N ASP A 170 -11.13 -8.27 1.72
CA ASP A 170 -12.56 -8.56 1.69
C ASP A 170 -13.40 -7.35 2.09
N VAL A 171 -12.93 -6.54 3.05
CA VAL A 171 -13.57 -5.29 3.45
C VAL A 171 -13.52 -4.27 2.32
N LEU A 172 -12.33 -4.00 1.75
CA LEU A 172 -12.13 -3.03 0.68
C LEU A 172 -12.98 -3.36 -0.56
N LEU A 173 -13.12 -4.65 -0.89
CA LEU A 173 -13.92 -5.11 -2.02
C LEU A 173 -15.42 -5.02 -1.75
N LYS A 174 -15.89 -5.41 -0.56
CA LYS A 174 -17.32 -5.35 -0.22
C LYS A 174 -17.84 -3.92 -0.14
N ALA A 175 -17.01 -3.01 0.37
CA ALA A 175 -17.34 -1.59 0.47
C ALA A 175 -17.14 -0.82 -0.86
N ASP A 176 -16.50 -1.43 -1.86
CA ASP A 176 -16.12 -0.76 -3.13
C ASP A 176 -15.25 0.50 -2.90
N VAL A 177 -14.23 0.36 -2.05
CA VAL A 177 -13.30 1.46 -1.75
C VAL A 177 -12.56 1.91 -3.01
N TYR A 178 -12.15 0.95 -3.86
CA TYR A 178 -11.47 1.29 -5.12
C TYR A 178 -12.35 2.17 -6.02
N GLY A 179 -13.64 1.83 -6.18
CA GLY A 179 -14.56 2.63 -7.00
C GLY A 179 -14.72 4.05 -6.48
N ALA A 180 -14.77 4.25 -5.15
CA ALA A 180 -14.81 5.58 -4.54
C ALA A 180 -13.53 6.39 -4.78
N VAL A 181 -12.36 5.76 -4.59
CA VAL A 181 -11.05 6.39 -4.83
C VAL A 181 -10.87 6.74 -6.32
N GLU A 182 -11.26 5.84 -7.22
CA GLU A 182 -11.19 6.07 -8.66
C GLU A 182 -12.11 7.20 -9.11
N ALA A 183 -13.32 7.27 -8.56
CA ALA A 183 -14.25 8.36 -8.82
C ALA A 183 -13.67 9.72 -8.36
N ALA A 184 -13.11 9.79 -7.15
CA ALA A 184 -12.46 10.99 -6.64
C ALA A 184 -11.25 11.42 -7.49
N LEU A 185 -10.46 10.46 -7.98
CA LEU A 185 -9.34 10.71 -8.89
C LEU A 185 -9.81 11.26 -10.26
N ALA A 186 -10.91 10.72 -10.79
CA ALA A 186 -11.44 11.09 -12.10
C ALA A 186 -12.23 12.40 -12.10
N ASP A 187 -12.84 12.77 -10.98
CA ASP A 187 -13.61 13.99 -10.85
C ASP A 187 -12.70 15.23 -10.91
N LYS A 188 -12.99 16.13 -11.85
CA LYS A 188 -12.25 17.38 -12.04
C LYS A 188 -12.68 18.48 -11.05
N ALA A 189 -13.84 18.32 -10.41
CA ALA A 189 -14.32 19.25 -9.38
C ALA A 189 -13.55 19.08 -8.06
N VAL A 190 -13.00 17.88 -7.81
CA VAL A 190 -12.18 17.60 -6.62
C VAL A 190 -10.84 18.31 -6.71
N ALA A 191 -10.39 18.86 -5.58
CA ALA A 191 -9.14 19.58 -5.50
C ALA A 191 -7.94 18.73 -5.93
N LYS A 192 -6.97 19.37 -6.61
CA LYS A 192 -5.78 18.70 -7.12
C LYS A 192 -5.03 17.87 -6.06
N PRO A 193 -4.78 18.35 -4.82
CA PRO A 193 -4.07 17.56 -3.81
C PRO A 193 -4.80 16.29 -3.41
N VAL A 194 -6.13 16.33 -3.26
CA VAL A 194 -6.96 15.15 -2.97
C VAL A 194 -6.84 14.13 -4.10
N ARG A 195 -6.86 14.58 -5.37
CA ARG A 195 -6.67 13.71 -6.54
C ARG A 195 -5.28 13.10 -6.61
N GLU A 196 -4.25 13.80 -6.17
CA GLU A 196 -2.88 13.27 -6.09
C GLU A 196 -2.76 12.15 -5.05
N HIS A 197 -3.38 12.32 -3.87
CA HIS A 197 -3.46 11.27 -2.85
C HIS A 197 -4.34 10.10 -3.30
N ALA A 198 -5.43 10.36 -4.03
CA ALA A 198 -6.24 9.31 -4.62
C ALA A 198 -5.43 8.47 -5.62
N ALA A 199 -4.58 9.11 -6.44
CA ALA A 199 -3.67 8.40 -7.33
C ALA A 199 -2.64 7.55 -6.56
N ALA A 200 -2.08 8.07 -5.47
CA ALA A 200 -1.14 7.33 -4.63
C ALA A 200 -1.81 6.13 -3.94
N ALA A 201 -3.05 6.28 -3.45
CA ALA A 201 -3.88 5.19 -2.97
C ALA A 201 -4.14 4.11 -4.02
N VAL A 202 -4.42 4.47 -5.28
CA VAL A 202 -4.55 3.50 -6.39
C VAL A 202 -3.27 2.66 -6.56
N LEU A 203 -2.09 3.28 -6.53
CA LEU A 203 -0.82 2.55 -6.61
C LEU A 203 -0.61 1.65 -5.38
N ALA A 204 -0.95 2.13 -4.18
CA ALA A 204 -0.84 1.35 -2.96
C ALA A 204 -1.75 0.10 -3.01
N LEU A 205 -2.96 0.22 -3.53
CA LEU A 205 -3.88 -0.90 -3.73
C LEU A 205 -3.34 -1.92 -4.74
N VAL A 206 -2.76 -1.47 -5.86
CA VAL A 206 -2.10 -2.37 -6.84
C VAL A 206 -0.92 -3.12 -6.22
N ARG A 207 -0.14 -2.47 -5.34
CA ARG A 207 0.95 -3.10 -4.61
C ARG A 207 0.46 -4.11 -3.59
N PHE A 208 -0.66 -3.81 -2.94
CA PHE A 208 -1.29 -4.67 -1.95
C PHE A 208 -1.79 -5.98 -2.56
N ASN A 209 -2.52 -5.93 -3.67
CA ASN A 209 -2.84 -7.13 -4.45
C ASN A 209 -2.98 -6.87 -5.96
N LYS A 210 -1.94 -7.22 -6.71
CA LYS A 210 -1.91 -7.10 -8.17
C LYS A 210 -3.04 -7.86 -8.87
N ALA A 211 -3.42 -9.04 -8.39
CA ALA A 211 -4.40 -9.90 -9.06
C ALA A 211 -5.81 -9.28 -9.05
N VAL A 212 -6.11 -8.46 -8.05
CA VAL A 212 -7.43 -7.86 -7.83
C VAL A 212 -7.52 -6.49 -8.50
N PHE A 213 -6.53 -5.62 -8.27
CA PHE A 213 -6.67 -4.21 -8.63
C PHE A 213 -6.14 -3.84 -10.02
N VAL A 214 -5.33 -4.70 -10.67
CA VAL A 214 -4.84 -4.39 -12.04
C VAL A 214 -5.97 -4.34 -13.07
N GLY A 215 -6.95 -5.23 -12.99
CA GLY A 215 -8.09 -5.24 -13.91
C GLY A 215 -8.85 -3.91 -13.88
N PRO A 216 -9.35 -3.47 -12.71
CA PRO A 216 -10.00 -2.17 -12.55
C PRO A 216 -9.13 -1.00 -13.04
N VAL A 217 -7.84 -0.96 -12.68
CA VAL A 217 -6.94 0.14 -13.08
C VAL A 217 -6.78 0.24 -14.61
N LEU A 218 -6.69 -0.89 -15.31
CA LEU A 218 -6.51 -0.90 -16.76
C LEU A 218 -7.80 -0.59 -17.53
N MET A 219 -8.96 -0.93 -16.97
CA MET A 219 -10.26 -0.76 -17.63
C MET A 219 -10.95 0.55 -17.25
N GLY A 220 -10.54 1.18 -16.14
CA GLY A 220 -11.14 2.38 -15.59
C GLY A 220 -10.45 3.69 -16.03
N PRO A 221 -10.98 4.84 -15.60
CA PRO A 221 -10.45 6.16 -15.94
C PRO A 221 -9.16 6.53 -15.19
N ALA A 222 -8.69 5.71 -14.25
CA ALA A 222 -7.56 6.03 -13.36
C ALA A 222 -6.31 6.48 -14.13
N VAL A 223 -5.83 5.67 -15.09
CA VAL A 223 -4.62 5.95 -15.87
C VAL A 223 -4.76 7.24 -16.66
N GLY A 224 -5.91 7.41 -17.32
CA GLY A 224 -6.20 8.61 -18.10
C GLY A 224 -6.26 9.88 -17.24
N SER A 225 -6.74 9.77 -16.01
CA SER A 225 -6.85 10.86 -15.04
C SER A 225 -5.49 11.24 -14.46
N ILE A 226 -4.67 10.26 -14.09
CA ILE A 226 -3.28 10.45 -13.61
C ILE A 226 -2.47 11.24 -14.64
N VAL A 227 -2.49 10.83 -15.91
CA VAL A 227 -1.79 11.55 -17.00
C VAL A 227 -2.37 12.95 -17.20
N SER A 228 -3.67 13.14 -17.00
CA SER A 228 -4.32 14.45 -17.18
C SER A 228 -4.03 15.44 -16.06
N ILE A 229 -3.74 15.00 -14.84
CA ILE A 229 -3.34 15.89 -13.72
C ILE A 229 -1.95 16.46 -13.98
N ALA A 230 -1.06 15.67 -14.59
CA ALA A 230 0.24 16.09 -15.07
C ALA A 230 1.11 16.77 -13.98
N SER A 231 1.04 16.27 -12.74
CA SER A 231 1.89 16.73 -11.65
C SER A 231 3.05 15.77 -11.41
N ALA A 232 4.12 16.26 -10.78
CA ALA A 232 5.26 15.41 -10.44
C ALA A 232 4.86 14.23 -9.54
N ALA A 233 3.92 14.43 -8.61
CA ALA A 233 3.38 13.36 -7.76
C ALA A 233 2.65 12.28 -8.57
N THR A 234 1.71 12.67 -9.44
CA THR A 234 0.94 11.73 -10.28
C THR A 234 1.80 11.02 -11.31
N LEU A 235 2.84 11.66 -11.85
CA LEU A 235 3.80 11.01 -12.72
C LEU A 235 4.67 9.97 -11.98
N ARG A 236 5.06 10.23 -10.72
CA ARG A 236 5.74 9.21 -9.89
C ARG A 236 4.82 8.03 -9.59
N VAL A 237 3.54 8.27 -9.37
CA VAL A 237 2.52 7.22 -9.25
C VAL A 237 2.44 6.41 -10.55
N LEU A 238 2.35 7.08 -11.71
CA LEU A 238 2.30 6.44 -13.02
C LEU A 238 3.52 5.55 -13.27
N ARG A 239 4.72 6.07 -12.98
CA ARG A 239 5.98 5.30 -13.01
C ARG A 239 5.86 4.02 -12.19
N GLY A 240 5.39 4.12 -10.94
CA GLY A 240 5.16 2.98 -10.07
C GLY A 240 4.17 1.97 -10.65
N LEU A 241 3.05 2.44 -11.22
CA LEU A 241 2.07 1.59 -11.88
C LEU A 241 2.68 0.87 -13.09
N ILE A 242 3.52 1.55 -13.90
CA ILE A 242 4.22 0.91 -15.04
C ILE A 242 5.14 -0.20 -14.52
N THR A 243 5.90 0.03 -13.46
CA THR A 243 6.79 -1.00 -12.89
C THR A 243 6.01 -2.21 -12.35
N HIS A 244 4.86 -2.00 -11.69
CA HIS A 244 4.09 -3.09 -11.07
C HIS A 244 3.19 -3.82 -12.07
N ILE A 245 2.57 -3.11 -13.02
CA ILE A 245 1.65 -3.70 -14.01
C ILE A 245 2.41 -4.21 -15.23
N ARG A 246 3.48 -3.51 -15.65
CA ARG A 246 4.35 -3.77 -16.81
C ARG A 246 3.66 -3.51 -18.15
N SER A 247 3.99 -4.28 -19.18
CA SER A 247 3.52 -4.09 -20.56
C SER A 247 2.01 -3.85 -20.72
N PRO A 248 1.10 -4.51 -19.98
CA PRO A 248 -0.34 -4.23 -20.10
C PRO A 248 -0.71 -2.77 -19.86
N LEU A 249 -0.04 -2.08 -18.92
CA LEU A 249 -0.30 -0.66 -18.69
C LEU A 249 0.28 0.21 -19.80
N VAL A 250 1.45 -0.15 -20.34
CA VAL A 250 2.05 0.56 -21.46
C VAL A 250 1.18 0.43 -22.72
N ASP A 251 0.60 -0.75 -22.95
CA ASP A 251 -0.35 -0.98 -24.04
C ASP A 251 -1.58 -0.05 -23.93
N VAL A 252 -2.13 0.12 -22.71
CA VAL A 252 -3.25 1.06 -22.45
C VAL A 252 -2.82 2.51 -22.67
N LEU A 253 -1.63 2.91 -22.18
CA LEU A 253 -1.10 4.27 -22.43
C LEU A 253 -0.94 4.57 -23.92
N HIS A 254 -0.56 3.56 -24.71
CA HIS A 254 -0.45 3.68 -26.16
C HIS A 254 -1.83 3.77 -26.83
N SER A 255 -2.76 2.85 -26.52
CA SER A 255 -4.10 2.82 -27.12
C SER A 255 -4.89 4.10 -26.84
N ASP A 256 -4.70 4.67 -25.65
CA ASP A 256 -5.40 5.87 -25.21
C ASP A 256 -4.71 7.17 -25.66
N GLY A 257 -3.65 7.08 -26.47
CA GLY A 257 -2.91 8.23 -26.98
C GLY A 257 -2.27 9.08 -25.87
N LYS A 258 -1.85 8.47 -24.76
CA LYS A 258 -1.25 9.16 -23.60
C LYS A 258 0.25 9.33 -23.75
N ILE A 259 0.92 8.51 -24.54
CA ILE A 259 2.37 8.60 -24.80
C ILE A 259 2.78 9.99 -25.32
N PRO A 260 2.13 10.58 -26.35
CA PRO A 260 2.46 11.93 -26.81
C PRO A 260 2.33 12.98 -25.70
N LYS A 261 1.31 12.86 -24.85
CA LYS A 261 1.10 13.79 -23.73
C LYS A 261 2.23 13.71 -22.71
N LEU A 262 2.71 12.51 -22.39
CA LEU A 262 3.85 12.32 -21.49
C LEU A 262 5.13 12.92 -22.06
N ILE A 263 5.35 12.78 -23.36
CA ILE A 263 6.52 13.36 -24.05
C ILE A 263 6.44 14.88 -24.05
N ALA A 264 5.26 15.47 -24.26
CA ALA A 264 5.09 16.92 -24.17
C ALA A 264 5.45 17.49 -22.78
N LEU A 265 5.28 16.71 -21.70
CA LEU A 265 5.65 17.13 -20.34
C LEU A 265 7.16 17.25 -20.13
N LEU A 266 7.98 16.65 -20.99
CA LEU A 266 9.45 16.84 -20.98
C LEU A 266 9.85 18.27 -21.32
N SER A 267 8.97 19.04 -21.96
CA SER A 267 9.16 20.47 -22.24
C SER A 267 8.47 21.37 -21.21
N SER A 268 7.99 20.84 -20.09
CA SER A 268 7.41 21.62 -18.99
C SER A 268 8.46 22.59 -18.41
N GLY A 269 8.03 23.76 -17.93
CA GLY A 269 8.90 24.69 -17.21
C GLY A 269 9.34 24.18 -15.83
N ASP A 270 8.58 23.25 -15.25
CA ASP A 270 8.85 22.67 -13.93
C ASP A 270 9.84 21.49 -14.03
N LEU A 271 10.97 21.60 -13.32
CA LEU A 271 12.03 20.59 -13.25
C LEU A 271 11.52 19.26 -12.68
N ASP A 272 10.64 19.28 -11.67
CA ASP A 272 10.11 18.07 -11.04
C ASP A 272 9.20 17.30 -12.01
N ILE A 273 8.40 18.03 -12.79
CA ILE A 273 7.56 17.44 -13.85
C ILE A 273 8.44 16.83 -14.93
N ARG A 274 9.48 17.55 -15.41
CA ARG A 274 10.43 17.02 -16.40
C ARG A 274 11.10 15.75 -15.90
N ALA A 275 11.62 15.76 -14.68
CA ALA A 275 12.28 14.59 -14.08
C ALA A 275 11.34 13.39 -13.99
N ALA A 276 10.11 13.58 -13.48
CA ALA A 276 9.14 12.50 -13.37
C ALA A 276 8.66 11.98 -14.74
N ALA A 277 8.54 12.85 -15.75
CA ALA A 277 8.20 12.48 -17.11
C ALA A 277 9.32 11.67 -17.79
N ILE A 278 10.59 12.02 -17.58
CA ILE A 278 11.74 11.23 -18.06
C ILE A 278 11.68 9.83 -17.47
N GLU A 279 11.49 9.72 -16.15
CA GLU A 279 11.39 8.42 -15.49
C GLU A 279 10.24 7.58 -16.06
N CYS A 280 9.07 8.18 -16.34
CA CYS A 280 7.99 7.47 -17.04
C CYS A 280 8.43 7.01 -18.44
N CYS A 281 9.12 7.85 -19.20
CA CYS A 281 9.61 7.50 -20.54
C CYS A 281 10.63 6.34 -20.50
N LEU A 282 11.49 6.31 -19.48
CA LEU A 282 12.45 5.23 -19.26
C LEU A 282 11.74 3.91 -18.93
N GLU A 283 10.75 3.91 -18.04
CA GLU A 283 9.96 2.72 -17.71
C GLU A 283 9.12 2.23 -18.90
N ILE A 284 8.55 3.14 -19.71
CA ILE A 284 7.92 2.79 -20.99
C ILE A 284 8.94 2.16 -21.93
N GLY A 285 10.16 2.69 -22.00
CA GLY A 285 11.28 2.10 -22.75
C GLY A 285 11.60 0.66 -22.32
N TYR A 286 11.51 0.37 -21.03
CA TYR A 286 11.82 -0.95 -20.47
C TYR A 286 10.69 -1.97 -20.72
N PHE A 287 9.43 -1.62 -20.44
CA PHE A 287 8.29 -2.55 -20.50
C PHE A 287 7.49 -2.49 -21.80
N GLY A 288 7.68 -1.45 -22.61
CA GLY A 288 6.89 -1.17 -23.80
C GLY A 288 7.17 -2.11 -24.96
N ARG A 289 6.09 -2.52 -25.63
CA ARG A 289 6.19 -3.24 -26.91
C ARG A 289 6.57 -2.28 -28.03
N LYS A 290 6.92 -2.87 -29.17
CA LYS A 290 7.41 -2.17 -30.35
C LYS A 290 6.57 -0.94 -30.71
N GLU A 291 5.26 -1.07 -30.71
CA GLU A 291 4.31 -0.02 -31.11
C GLU A 291 4.38 1.20 -30.18
N ALA A 292 4.45 0.97 -28.87
CA ALA A 292 4.58 2.04 -27.88
C ALA A 292 5.94 2.77 -28.03
N ILE A 293 7.02 2.03 -28.26
CA ILE A 293 8.35 2.61 -28.48
C ILE A 293 8.38 3.40 -29.79
N GLU A 294 7.79 2.89 -30.87
CA GLU A 294 7.67 3.59 -32.14
C GLU A 294 6.84 4.88 -32.01
N ALA A 295 5.79 4.87 -31.20
CA ALA A 295 5.04 6.09 -30.87
C ALA A 295 5.95 7.12 -30.17
N MET A 296 6.75 6.70 -29.19
CA MET A 296 7.68 7.63 -28.52
C MET A 296 8.73 8.22 -29.49
N MET A 297 9.23 7.39 -30.40
CA MET A 297 10.16 7.77 -31.44
C MET A 297 9.55 8.75 -32.46
N GLY A 298 8.28 8.52 -32.83
CA GLY A 298 7.50 9.37 -33.72
C GLY A 298 7.27 10.76 -33.15
N GLU A 299 7.03 10.85 -31.84
CA GLU A 299 6.87 12.11 -31.09
C GLU A 299 8.21 12.84 -30.83
N GLY A 300 9.32 12.34 -31.38
CA GLY A 300 10.60 13.04 -31.32
C GLY A 300 11.31 12.95 -29.97
N LEU A 301 11.03 11.94 -29.14
CA LEU A 301 11.64 11.76 -27.81
C LEU A 301 13.16 11.98 -27.83
N VAL A 302 13.88 11.34 -28.76
CA VAL A 302 15.36 11.42 -28.83
C VAL A 302 15.84 12.87 -29.00
N LYS A 303 15.14 13.67 -29.80
CA LYS A 303 15.48 15.08 -29.98
C LYS A 303 15.30 15.88 -28.69
N ILE A 304 14.19 15.64 -27.98
CA ILE A 304 13.90 16.31 -26.71
C ILE A 304 14.95 15.91 -25.65
N LEU A 305 15.33 14.62 -25.56
CA LEU A 305 16.37 14.16 -24.65
C LEU A 305 17.74 14.80 -24.96
N MET A 306 18.08 14.96 -26.24
CA MET A 306 19.30 15.69 -26.65
C MET A 306 19.27 17.15 -26.17
N GLU A 307 18.14 17.84 -26.29
CA GLU A 307 17.98 19.22 -25.81
C GLU A 307 18.13 19.33 -24.29
N LEU A 308 17.53 18.39 -23.54
CA LEU A 308 17.64 18.32 -22.08
C LEU A 308 19.04 17.94 -21.59
N GLN A 309 19.77 17.11 -22.34
CA GLN A 309 21.16 16.81 -22.04
C GLN A 309 22.05 18.04 -22.29
N ARG A 310 21.75 18.84 -23.32
CA ARG A 310 22.50 20.04 -23.67
C ARG A 310 22.31 21.18 -22.66
N SER A 311 21.13 21.31 -22.07
CA SER A 311 20.90 22.27 -20.97
C SER A 311 21.62 21.89 -19.68
N GLY A 312 22.19 20.68 -19.60
CA GLY A 312 22.86 20.16 -18.41
C GLY A 312 21.91 19.68 -17.31
N GLU A 313 20.59 19.74 -17.55
CA GLU A 313 19.57 19.36 -16.57
C GLU A 313 19.50 17.85 -16.38
N PHE A 314 19.65 17.08 -17.47
CA PHE A 314 19.54 15.63 -17.47
C PHE A 314 20.68 14.98 -18.27
N PRO A 315 21.85 14.80 -17.65
CA PRO A 315 23.01 14.22 -18.33
C PRO A 315 22.75 12.77 -18.76
N SER A 316 23.32 12.40 -19.90
CA SER A 316 23.24 11.05 -20.50
C SER A 316 21.82 10.49 -20.62
N SER A 317 20.80 11.35 -20.76
CA SER A 317 19.39 10.94 -20.82
C SER A 317 19.08 10.07 -22.04
N VAL A 318 19.72 10.36 -23.18
CA VAL A 318 19.64 9.55 -24.41
C VAL A 318 20.26 8.16 -24.19
N ALA A 319 21.42 8.09 -23.55
CA ALA A 319 22.09 6.83 -23.26
C ALA A 319 21.28 5.98 -22.27
N ARG A 320 20.75 6.60 -21.21
CA ARG A 320 19.84 5.94 -20.26
C ARG A 320 18.65 5.33 -20.97
N PHE A 321 18.00 6.06 -21.89
CA PHE A 321 16.89 5.52 -22.67
C PHE A 321 17.31 4.36 -23.56
N ALA A 322 18.43 4.48 -24.29
CA ALA A 322 18.95 3.39 -25.12
C ALA A 322 19.26 2.12 -24.32
N ILE A 323 19.80 2.27 -23.10
CA ILE A 323 20.03 1.16 -22.18
C ILE A 323 18.70 0.49 -21.81
N GLN A 324 17.66 1.26 -21.46
CA GLN A 324 16.34 0.68 -21.13
C GLN A 324 15.77 -0.14 -22.29
N LEU A 325 15.91 0.31 -23.54
CA LEU A 325 15.50 -0.47 -24.72
C LEU A 325 16.29 -1.78 -24.86
N GLU A 326 17.57 -1.78 -24.51
CA GLU A 326 18.45 -2.94 -24.63
C GLU A 326 18.20 -3.98 -23.53
N VAL A 327 18.07 -3.54 -22.27
CA VAL A 327 17.84 -4.45 -21.12
C VAL A 327 16.37 -4.75 -20.87
N GLY A 328 15.46 -3.99 -21.47
CA GLY A 328 14.02 -4.07 -21.24
C GLY A 328 13.36 -5.40 -21.59
N GLU A 329 12.19 -5.63 -21.02
CA GLU A 329 11.38 -6.85 -21.19
C GLU A 329 10.41 -6.76 -22.38
N GLY A 330 10.10 -5.55 -22.86
CA GLY A 330 9.02 -5.33 -23.83
C GLY A 330 9.35 -5.68 -25.30
N LEU A 331 10.64 -5.62 -25.68
CA LEU A 331 11.09 -5.82 -27.07
C LEU A 331 11.78 -7.16 -27.28
N ARG A 332 11.59 -7.77 -28.46
CA ARG A 332 12.35 -8.95 -28.90
C ARG A 332 13.78 -8.55 -29.29
N GLN A 333 14.72 -9.51 -29.27
CA GLN A 333 16.13 -9.22 -29.58
C GLN A 333 16.36 -8.54 -30.95
N ARG A 334 15.57 -8.89 -31.98
CA ARG A 334 15.64 -8.23 -33.29
C ARG A 334 15.14 -6.79 -33.24
N GLU A 335 14.06 -6.54 -32.48
CA GLU A 335 13.47 -5.22 -32.30
C GLU A 335 14.38 -4.31 -31.47
N LYS A 336 14.99 -4.83 -30.41
CA LYS A 336 16.01 -4.11 -29.62
C LYS A 336 17.14 -3.57 -30.51
N ARG A 337 17.67 -4.41 -31.40
CA ARG A 337 18.72 -4.00 -32.35
C ARG A 337 18.22 -2.92 -33.32
N ALA A 338 17.01 -3.09 -33.86
CA ALA A 338 16.41 -2.11 -34.77
C ALA A 338 16.19 -0.76 -34.08
N MET A 339 15.62 -0.77 -32.87
CA MET A 339 15.37 0.44 -32.09
C MET A 339 16.67 1.13 -31.67
N LYS A 340 17.73 0.38 -31.31
CA LYS A 340 19.04 0.95 -31.02
C LYS A 340 19.65 1.68 -32.23
N LEU A 341 19.57 1.07 -33.42
CA LEU A 341 20.01 1.73 -34.66
C LEU A 341 19.19 2.99 -34.97
N GLU A 342 17.90 2.94 -34.65
CA GLU A 342 16.99 4.05 -34.87
C GLU A 342 17.24 5.21 -33.89
N VAL A 343 17.62 4.93 -32.63
CA VAL A 343 18.16 5.95 -31.70
C VAL A 343 19.41 6.59 -32.29
N VAL A 344 20.37 5.78 -32.76
CA VAL A 344 21.62 6.26 -33.36
C VAL A 344 21.34 7.18 -34.56
N ARG A 345 20.37 6.83 -35.41
CA ARG A 345 19.95 7.67 -36.53
C ARG A 345 19.40 9.01 -36.04
N ARG A 346 18.46 9.01 -35.09
CA ARG A 346 17.86 10.25 -34.56
C ARG A 346 18.86 11.13 -33.80
N VAL A 347 19.83 10.55 -33.10
CA VAL A 347 20.91 11.32 -32.45
C VAL A 347 21.70 12.11 -33.48
N LYS A 348 22.07 11.50 -34.62
CA LYS A 348 22.78 12.19 -35.70
C LYS A 348 21.96 13.32 -36.31
N GLU A 349 20.64 13.16 -36.39
CA GLU A 349 19.73 14.19 -36.93
C GLU A 349 19.48 15.34 -35.95
N ALA A 350 19.48 15.06 -34.64
CA ALA A 350 19.21 16.05 -33.61
C ALA A 350 20.46 16.79 -33.10
N ALA A 351 21.66 16.26 -33.36
CA ALA A 351 22.91 16.88 -32.96
C ALA A 351 23.21 18.15 -33.77
N ILE A 352 23.74 19.17 -33.09
CA ILE A 352 24.12 20.44 -33.72
C ILE A 352 25.54 20.34 -34.29
N THR A 353 26.41 19.56 -33.65
CA THR A 353 27.81 19.38 -34.06
C THR A 353 28.19 17.90 -34.16
N GLY A 354 29.18 17.60 -35.01
CA GLY A 354 29.74 16.26 -35.11
C GLY A 354 30.39 15.76 -33.80
N GLY A 355 30.94 16.68 -32.99
CA GLY A 355 31.52 16.35 -31.68
C GLY A 355 30.45 15.92 -30.67
N GLU A 356 29.34 16.66 -30.58
CA GLU A 356 28.19 16.30 -29.74
C GLU A 356 27.63 14.94 -30.12
N ALA A 357 27.39 14.71 -31.42
CA ALA A 357 26.94 13.42 -31.93
C ALA A 357 27.93 12.31 -31.54
N GLY A 358 29.24 12.52 -31.70
CA GLY A 358 30.28 11.57 -31.35
C GLY A 358 30.22 11.15 -29.88
N THR A 359 30.15 12.10 -28.95
CA THR A 359 30.07 11.83 -27.51
C THR A 359 28.84 10.99 -27.16
N VAL A 360 27.65 11.43 -27.58
CA VAL A 360 26.38 10.73 -27.26
C VAL A 360 26.34 9.35 -27.89
N LEU A 361 26.81 9.19 -29.14
CA LEU A 361 26.86 7.88 -29.78
C LEU A 361 27.81 6.92 -29.08
N THR A 362 28.91 7.43 -28.51
CA THR A 362 29.84 6.61 -27.74
C THR A 362 29.16 6.07 -26.48
N GLU A 363 28.43 6.92 -25.75
CA GLU A 363 27.63 6.54 -24.58
C GLU A 363 26.54 5.51 -24.94
N VAL A 364 25.81 5.71 -26.04
CA VAL A 364 24.72 4.81 -26.49
C VAL A 364 25.24 3.45 -26.96
N LEU A 365 26.37 3.41 -27.66
CA LEU A 365 26.91 2.17 -28.23
C LEU A 365 27.63 1.32 -27.21
N TRP A 366 28.44 1.96 -26.36
CA TRP A 366 29.33 1.27 -25.42
C TRP A 366 28.79 1.21 -23.99
N GLY A 367 27.68 1.91 -23.72
CA GLY A 367 27.09 2.05 -22.40
C GLY A 367 27.92 2.99 -21.54
N SER A 368 27.33 4.08 -21.06
CA SER A 368 27.95 4.82 -19.96
C SER A 368 27.97 3.91 -18.74
N THR A 369 29.17 3.56 -18.25
CA THR A 369 29.30 3.15 -16.85
C THR A 369 28.75 4.29 -15.98
N PRO A 370 27.91 3.98 -14.96
CA PRO A 370 27.27 4.98 -14.13
C PRO A 370 28.24 5.90 -13.40
#